data_AF-A0A9Q3CQC0-F1
#
_entry.id   AF-A0A9Q3CQC0-F1
#
_cell.length_a   1.000
_cell.length_b   1.000
_cell.length_c   1.000
_cell.angle_alpha   90.00
_cell.angle_beta   90.00
_cell.angle_gamma   90.00
#
_symmetry.space_group_name_H-M   'P 1'
#
loop_
_entity.id
_entity.type
_entity.pdbx_description
1 polymer ?
#
loop_
_entity_poly.entity_id
_entity_poly.type
_entity_poly.pdbx_seq_one_letter_code
_entity_poly.pdbx_strand_id
1 'polypeptide(L)'
;MFKRCSFEITKERRDAYERIKHELTNAPVLILLDFELPFKLYIDAACSQGLGAALHQRQIVDGEPREGVICYISRQLTNSKSRYRAT
;
A
#
# COMPACT_ATOMS: atom_id res chain seq x y z
N MET A 1 27.79 2.08 -14.10
CA MET A 1 27.94 0.72 -14.67
C MET A 1 26.54 0.16 -14.94
N PHE A 2 26.07 0.20 -16.19
CA PHE A 2 24.75 -0.32 -16.55
C PHE A 2 24.79 -1.84 -16.61
N LYS A 3 24.02 -2.51 -15.76
CA LYS A 3 23.89 -3.97 -15.76
C LYS A 3 23.07 -4.38 -16.98
N ARG A 4 23.70 -4.85 -18.06
CA ARG A 4 23.00 -5.48 -19.19
C ARG A 4 22.43 -6.80 -18.70
N CYS A 5 21.13 -6.85 -18.49
CA CYS A 5 20.37 -8.04 -18.14
C CYS A 5 19.25 -8.18 -19.18
N SER A 6 19.09 -9.35 -19.79
CA SER A 6 17.96 -9.62 -20.67
C SER A 6 16.67 -9.63 -19.83
N PHE A 7 15.72 -8.75 -20.17
CA PHE A 7 14.42 -8.71 -19.51
C PHE A 7 13.43 -9.58 -20.28
N GLU A 8 13.21 -10.81 -19.79
CA GLU A 8 12.24 -11.72 -20.38
C GLU A 8 10.81 -11.37 -19.95
N ILE A 9 9.89 -11.30 -20.90
CA ILE A 9 8.47 -11.05 -20.61
C ILE A 9 7.74 -12.38 -20.36
N THR A 10 7.77 -12.85 -19.11
CA THR A 10 7.00 -14.03 -18.70
C THR A 10 5.52 -13.67 -18.53
N LYS A 11 4.64 -14.67 -18.56
CA LYS A 11 3.20 -14.49 -18.33
C LYS A 11 2.93 -13.80 -16.99
N GLU A 12 3.57 -14.27 -15.92
CA GLU A 12 3.43 -13.70 -14.57
C GLU A 12 3.82 -12.23 -14.50
N ARG A 13 4.91 -11.83 -15.19
CA ARG A 13 5.37 -10.43 -15.25
C ARG A 13 4.37 -9.56 -15.99
N ARG A 14 3.80 -10.06 -17.08
CA ARG A 14 2.75 -9.38 -17.84
C ARG A 14 1.47 -9.21 -17.01
N ASP A 15 1.04 -10.27 -16.35
CA ASP A 15 -0.18 -10.24 -15.51
C ASP A 15 -0.01 -9.26 -14.34
N ALA A 16 1.17 -9.25 -13.70
CA ALA A 16 1.49 -8.28 -12.66
C ALA A 16 1.50 -6.83 -13.19
N TYR A 17 2.05 -6.60 -14.39
CA TYR A 17 2.07 -5.29 -15.03
C TYR A 17 0.65 -4.78 -15.35
N GLU A 18 -0.19 -5.62 -15.96
CA GLU A 18 -1.57 -5.25 -16.26
C GLU A 18 -2.39 -5.00 -14.98
N ARG A 19 -2.13 -5.77 -13.92
CA ARG A 19 -2.75 -5.52 -12.61
C ARG A 19 -2.36 -4.15 -12.07
N ILE A 20 -1.07 -3.81 -12.03
CA ILE A 20 -0.63 -2.48 -11.55
C ILE A 20 -1.26 -1.37 -12.37
N LYS A 21 -1.31 -1.52 -13.70
CA LYS A 21 -1.95 -0.56 -14.59
C LYS A 21 -3.42 -0.37 -14.24
N HIS A 22 -4.16 -1.47 -14.03
CA HIS A 22 -5.57 -1.43 -13.67
C HIS A 22 -5.80 -0.72 -12.33
N GLU A 23 -5.03 -1.05 -11.29
CA GLU A 23 -5.15 -0.43 -9.95
C GLU A 23 -4.82 1.07 -10.00
N LEU A 24 -3.81 1.48 -10.77
CA LEU A 24 -3.45 2.90 -10.92
C LEU A 24 -4.54 3.70 -11.64
N THR A 25 -5.23 3.09 -12.62
CA THR A 25 -6.32 3.76 -13.34
C THR A 25 -7.64 3.81 -12.57
N ASN A 26 -7.82 2.91 -11.60
CA ASN A 26 -9.05 2.81 -10.79
C ASN A 26 -8.78 3.13 -9.31
N ALA A 27 -7.75 3.93 -9.04
CA ALA A 27 -7.35 4.25 -7.67
C ALA A 27 -8.50 4.97 -6.93
N PRO A 28 -8.76 4.60 -5.65
CA PRO A 28 -9.79 5.24 -4.86
C PRO A 28 -9.43 6.70 -4.55
N VAL A 29 -10.46 7.51 -4.27
CA VAL A 29 -10.27 8.90 -3.87
C VAL A 29 -9.67 8.96 -2.47
N LEU A 30 -8.56 9.68 -2.33
CA LEU A 30 -7.89 9.93 -1.06
C LEU A 30 -8.38 11.25 -0.45
N ILE A 31 -8.46 11.30 0.87
CA ILE A 31 -8.80 12.53 1.61
C ILE A 31 -7.53 13.33 1.93
N LEU A 32 -7.67 14.66 1.97
CA LEU A 32 -6.60 15.54 2.43
C LEU A 32 -6.43 15.37 3.94
N LEU A 33 -5.20 15.15 4.39
CA LEU A 33 -4.90 14.99 5.80
C LEU A 33 -5.04 16.29 6.59
N ASP A 34 -5.49 16.17 7.83
CA ASP A 34 -5.55 17.24 8.81
C ASP A 34 -4.62 16.89 9.98
N PHE A 35 -3.67 17.75 10.33
CA PHE A 35 -2.72 17.46 11.41
C PHE A 35 -3.29 17.65 12.82
N GLU A 36 -4.44 18.32 12.95
CA GLU A 36 -5.08 18.55 14.25
C GLU A 36 -5.96 17.37 14.69
N LEU A 37 -6.32 16.49 13.75
CA LEU A 37 -7.20 15.34 13.99
C LEU A 37 -6.43 14.03 14.16
N PRO A 38 -6.92 13.09 14.98
CA PRO A 38 -6.24 11.82 15.20
C PRO A 38 -6.26 10.92 13.95
N PHE A 39 -5.13 10.26 13.71
CA PHE A 39 -4.98 9.27 12.64
C PHE A 39 -5.35 7.86 13.12
N LYS A 40 -5.87 7.05 12.20
CA LYS A 40 -6.08 5.60 12.37
C LYS A 40 -5.19 4.85 11.39
N LEU A 41 -4.36 3.94 11.90
CA LEU A 41 -3.50 3.12 11.05
C LEU A 41 -4.02 1.68 11.06
N TYR A 42 -4.52 1.23 9.92
CA TYR A 42 -4.83 -0.18 9.70
C TYR A 42 -3.58 -0.85 9.15
N ILE A 43 -3.13 -1.92 9.79
CA ILE A 43 -1.96 -2.69 9.35
C ILE A 43 -2.42 -4.12 9.10
N ASP A 44 -2.13 -4.61 7.91
CA ASP A 44 -2.18 -6.02 7.61
C ASP A 44 -0.75 -6.55 7.51
N ALA A 45 -0.35 -7.27 8.55
CA ALA A 45 0.93 -7.96 8.63
C ALA A 45 0.77 -9.45 8.33
N ALA A 46 0.05 -9.76 7.25
CA ALA A 46 -0.08 -11.11 6.76
C ALA A 46 1.15 -11.49 5.91
N CYS A 47 1.97 -12.40 6.44
CA CYS A 47 3.07 -13.12 5.77
C CYS A 47 4.48 -12.53 5.94
N SER A 48 5.46 -13.44 5.99
CA SER A 48 6.90 -13.17 6.12
C SER A 48 7.50 -12.37 4.95
N GLN A 49 6.71 -12.02 3.94
CA GLN A 49 7.18 -11.40 2.69
C GLN A 49 7.00 -9.87 2.69
N GLY A 50 6.00 -9.32 3.38
CA GLY A 50 5.69 -7.90 3.29
C GLY A 50 4.70 -7.41 4.35
N LEU A 51 4.63 -6.09 4.50
CA LEU A 51 3.66 -5.39 5.33
C LEU A 51 2.81 -4.49 4.44
N GLY A 52 1.50 -4.54 4.63
CA GLY A 52 0.56 -3.58 4.08
C GLY A 52 -0.04 -2.73 5.20
N ALA A 53 -0.27 -1.45 4.94
CA ALA A 53 -0.97 -0.56 5.84
C ALA A 53 -1.79 0.48 5.08
N ALA A 54 -2.87 0.94 5.70
CA ALA A 54 -3.68 2.05 5.22
C ALA A 54 -3.83 3.08 6.35
N LEU A 55 -3.46 4.32 6.07
CA LEU A 55 -3.64 5.45 6.96
C LEU A 55 -5.00 6.08 6.70
N HIS A 56 -5.83 6.14 7.72
CA HIS A 56 -7.18 6.66 7.70
C HIS A 56 -7.31 7.85 8.65
N GLN A 57 -8.30 8.69 8.39
CA GLN A 57 -8.69 9.75 9.31
C GLN A 57 -10.20 9.99 9.25
N ARG A 58 -10.79 10.29 10.40
CA ARG A 58 -12.19 10.68 10.50
C ARG A 58 -12.29 12.20 10.46
N GLN A 59 -12.97 12.72 9.45
CA GLN A 59 -13.14 14.16 9.21
C GLN A 59 -14.61 14.48 8.93
N ILE A 60 -14.98 15.76 9.05
CA ILE A 60 -16.30 16.23 8.61
C ILE A 60 -16.20 16.60 7.14
N VAL A 61 -16.92 15.87 6.28
CA VAL A 61 -17.00 16.12 4.83
C VAL A 61 -18.46 16.33 4.49
N ASP A 62 -18.78 17.46 3.87
CA ASP A 62 -20.17 17.86 3.54
C ASP A 62 -21.10 17.92 4.77
N GLY A 63 -20.56 18.29 5.94
CA GLY A 63 -21.32 18.39 7.19
C GLY A 63 -21.48 17.07 7.97
N GLU A 64 -21.03 15.95 7.41
CA GLU A 64 -21.15 14.63 8.04
C GLU A 64 -19.79 14.01 8.39
N PRO A 65 -19.66 13.29 9.52
CA PRO A 65 -18.43 12.62 9.88
C PRO A 65 -18.19 11.41 8.97
N ARG A 66 -17.15 11.47 8.12
CA ARG A 66 -16.72 10.38 7.25
C ARG A 66 -15.30 9.94 7.62
N GLU A 67 -15.07 8.63 7.57
CA GLU A 67 -13.72 8.09 7.62
C GLU A 67 -13.21 7.89 6.20
N GLY A 68 -12.09 8.52 5.88
CA GLY A 68 -11.45 8.42 4.57
C GLY A 68 -10.03 7.89 4.67
N VAL A 69 -9.55 7.35 3.55
CA VAL A 69 -8.16 6.90 3.39
C VAL A 69 -7.30 8.09 2.99
N ILE A 70 -6.21 8.33 3.71
CA ILE A 70 -5.20 9.32 3.38
C ILE A 70 -4.15 8.71 2.45
N CYS A 71 -3.62 7.54 2.81
CA CYS A 71 -2.61 6.87 2.00
C CYS A 71 -2.55 5.36 2.26
N TYR A 72 -2.12 4.63 1.23
CA TYR A 72 -1.72 3.23 1.34
C TYR A 72 -0.19 3.14 1.41
N ILE A 73 0.31 2.33 2.32
CA ILE A 73 1.73 2.13 2.56
C ILE A 73 1.98 0.63 2.46
N SER A 74 2.92 0.22 1.60
CA SER A 74 3.36 -1.16 1.53
C SER A 74 4.87 -1.23 1.52
N ARG A 75 5.42 -2.26 2.17
CA ARG A 75 6.87 -2.46 2.22
C ARG A 75 7.20 -3.95 2.29
N GLN A 76 8.18 -4.34 1.48
CA GLN A 76 8.78 -5.68 1.58
C GLN A 76 9.64 -5.81 2.82
N LEU A 77 9.58 -6.97 3.48
CA LEU A 77 10.42 -7.26 4.62
C LEU A 77 11.84 -7.60 4.15
N THR A 78 12.84 -7.15 4.91
CA THR A 78 14.23 -7.60 4.69
C THR A 78 14.36 -9.06 5.11
N ASN A 79 15.34 -9.78 4.57
CA ASN A 79 15.61 -11.18 4.92
C ASN A 79 15.69 -11.41 6.43
N SER A 80 16.26 -10.45 7.18
CA SER A 80 16.31 -10.48 8.64
C SER A 80 14.93 -10.36 9.29
N LYS A 81 14.08 -9.45 8.82
CA LYS A 81 12.76 -9.16 9.40
C LYS A 81 11.70 -10.19 9.01
N SER A 82 11.85 -10.83 7.85
CA SER A 82 11.01 -11.95 7.39
C SER A 82 11.01 -13.15 8.35
N ARG A 83 12.09 -13.33 9.13
CA ARG A 83 12.24 -14.40 10.12
C ARG A 83 11.63 -14.06 11.50
N TYR A 84 11.20 -12.81 11.66
CA TYR A 84 10.21 -12.31 12.62
C TYR A 84 8.95 -13.19 12.72
N ARG A 85 8.80 -14.12 13.68
CA ARG A 85 7.50 -14.71 14.00
C ARG A 85 6.75 -13.84 15.00
N ALA A 86 5.46 -13.60 14.76
CA ALA A 86 4.56 -13.09 15.79
C ALA A 86 4.23 -14.23 16.75
N THR A 87 4.51 -14.04 18.04
CA THR A 87 4.18 -14.98 19.12
C THR A 87 2.70 -14.88 19.46
#